data_AF-G9Y679-F1
#
_entry.id   AF-G9Y679-F1
#
_cell.length_a   1.000
_cell.length_b   1.000
_cell.length_c   1.000
_cell.angle_alpha   90.00
_cell.angle_beta   90.00
_cell.angle_gamma   90.00
#
_symmetry.space_group_name_H-M   'P 1'
#
loop_
_entity.id
_entity.type
_entity.pdbx_description
1 polymer ?
#
loop_
_entity_poly.entity_id
_entity_poly.type
_entity_poly.pdbx_seq_one_letter_code
_entity_poly.pdbx_strand_id
1 'polypeptide(L)'
;MKKTRLPVAPVGHPCAGVSCEPVPSALERWDGGIKAASTDDNSISVFDVIGQDYWGEGVTAKRIAGALRTMNGADVTVNINSPGGDMFEGLAIYNLLREYQGRVTVKILGIAASAASIIAMAGDEVQIGRGAFLMIHNCWVVSMGNRHDFASLSEYLEPFDNAMADIYAARSGMDETTIHKLMDAESYIGGSDAVEKGLADSLLSADSVIDGDDSPAAALRKLDALLAKTNTPRSERRKLIKALSGGTPSATSNPDGMPSAATQPSPETLAQLGAALDGLANACK
;
A
#
# COMPACT_ATOMS: atom_id res chain seq x y z
N MET A 1 -23.99 -12.28 65.05
CA MET A 1 -22.77 -11.47 64.86
C MET A 1 -23.10 -10.33 63.89
N LYS A 2 -22.87 -9.07 64.27
CA LYS A 2 -23.37 -7.87 63.56
C LYS A 2 -22.56 -7.57 62.28
N LYS A 3 -23.26 -7.30 61.17
CA LYS A 3 -22.75 -6.85 59.85
C LYS A 3 -22.20 -5.40 59.88
N THR A 4 -21.30 -5.05 60.80
CA THR A 4 -20.88 -3.65 60.99
C THR A 4 -19.36 -3.45 61.05
N ARG A 5 -18.56 -4.33 60.44
CA ARG A 5 -17.11 -4.12 60.27
C ARG A 5 -16.63 -4.64 58.92
N LEU A 6 -16.94 -3.93 57.86
CA LEU A 6 -16.10 -3.94 56.65
C LEU A 6 -15.14 -2.75 56.76
N PRO A 7 -13.85 -2.88 56.42
CA PRO A 7 -12.94 -1.75 56.36
C PRO A 7 -13.45 -0.78 55.30
N VAL A 8 -13.75 0.44 55.71
CA VAL A 8 -14.13 1.53 54.81
C VAL A 8 -12.88 1.89 54.02
N ALA A 9 -12.92 1.75 52.69
CA ALA A 9 -11.88 2.28 51.83
C ALA A 9 -11.81 3.80 52.07
N PRO A 10 -10.63 4.37 52.39
CA PRO A 10 -10.52 5.81 52.48
C PRO A 10 -10.83 6.33 51.09
N VAL A 11 -11.99 6.99 50.93
CA VAL A 11 -12.28 7.80 49.76
C VAL A 11 -11.32 8.97 49.87
N GLY A 12 -10.08 8.75 49.40
CA GLY A 12 -9.12 9.81 49.25
C GLY A 12 -9.78 10.84 48.35
N HIS A 13 -10.04 12.02 48.90
CA HIS A 13 -10.22 13.19 48.06
C HIS A 13 -9.08 13.18 47.04
N PRO A 14 -9.36 13.39 45.73
CA PRO A 14 -8.30 13.49 44.75
C PRO A 14 -7.25 14.44 45.32
N CYS A 15 -5.99 13.99 45.36
CA CYS A 15 -4.89 14.74 45.93
C CYS A 15 -5.04 16.21 45.51
N ALA A 16 -4.97 17.16 46.44
CA ALA A 16 -5.25 18.57 46.17
C ALA A 16 -4.35 19.23 45.09
N GLY A 17 -3.39 18.49 44.53
CA GLY A 17 -2.55 18.87 43.40
C GLY A 17 -2.85 18.17 42.07
N VAL A 18 -3.89 17.34 41.97
CA VAL A 18 -4.29 16.68 40.71
C VAL A 18 -5.59 17.33 40.22
N SER A 19 -5.44 18.24 39.25
CA SER A 19 -6.58 18.78 38.49
C SER A 19 -6.75 18.01 37.19
N CYS A 20 -8.00 17.68 36.85
CA CYS A 20 -8.35 17.25 35.49
C CYS A 20 -8.49 18.45 34.53
N GLU A 21 -8.27 19.67 35.03
CA GLU A 21 -8.30 20.87 34.20
C GLU A 21 -7.02 20.97 33.36
N PRO A 22 -7.15 21.27 32.05
CA PRO A 22 -6.00 21.47 31.19
C PRO A 22 -5.19 22.67 31.70
N VAL A 23 -3.88 22.49 31.84
CA VAL A 23 -3.00 23.57 32.30
C VAL A 23 -3.01 24.73 31.29
N PRO A 24 -2.99 26.01 31.73
CA PRO A 24 -3.02 27.16 30.83
C PRO A 24 -1.90 27.13 29.78
N SER A 25 -0.72 26.64 30.15
CA SER A 25 0.41 26.46 29.23
C SER A 25 0.15 25.38 28.15
N ALA A 26 -0.72 24.41 28.41
CA ALA A 26 -1.16 23.44 27.39
C ALA A 26 -2.17 24.08 26.44
N LEU A 27 -3.04 24.97 26.92
CA LEU A 27 -3.95 25.75 26.07
C LEU A 27 -3.21 26.78 25.21
N GLU A 28 -2.18 27.44 25.75
CA GLU A 28 -1.33 28.37 24.98
C GLU A 28 -0.47 27.67 23.92
N ARG A 29 -0.08 26.41 24.17
CA ARG A 29 0.64 25.56 23.20
C ARG A 29 -0.30 24.81 22.26
N TRP A 30 -1.59 24.78 22.57
CA TRP A 30 -2.59 24.17 21.72
C TRP A 30 -2.96 25.13 20.61
N ASP A 31 -2.43 24.86 19.43
CA ASP A 31 -2.87 25.49 18.20
C ASP A 31 -3.94 24.62 17.54
N GLY A 32 -5.22 25.03 17.65
CA GLY A 32 -6.34 24.37 16.96
C GLY A 32 -6.30 24.52 15.43
N GLY A 33 -5.37 25.32 14.90
CA GLY A 33 -5.02 25.44 13.50
C GLY A 33 -4.04 24.38 13.01
N ILE A 34 -3.35 23.66 13.92
CA ILE A 34 -2.59 22.45 13.57
C ILE A 34 -3.60 21.34 13.27
N LYS A 35 -3.95 21.26 11.99
CA LYS A 35 -4.66 20.14 11.38
C LYS A 35 -3.63 19.25 10.68
N ALA A 36 -3.97 17.99 10.45
CA ALA A 36 -3.17 17.14 9.58
C ALA A 36 -2.93 17.88 8.25
N ALA A 37 -1.69 17.84 7.74
CA ALA A 37 -1.29 18.58 6.54
C ALA A 37 -2.08 18.16 5.28
N SER A 38 -2.75 17.00 5.32
CA SER A 38 -3.78 16.60 4.38
C SER A 38 -5.03 16.13 5.14
N THR A 39 -6.18 16.65 4.72
CA THR A 39 -7.51 16.06 4.95
C THR A 39 -7.91 15.10 3.82
N ASP A 40 -7.00 14.85 2.87
CA ASP A 40 -7.32 14.37 1.52
C ASP A 40 -7.07 12.87 1.31
N ASP A 41 -6.60 12.14 2.31
CA ASP A 41 -6.46 10.69 2.18
C ASP A 41 -7.80 10.04 2.52
N ASN A 42 -8.71 10.04 1.55
CA ASN A 42 -9.91 9.20 1.54
C ASN A 42 -9.48 7.75 1.72
N SER A 43 -9.36 7.33 2.98
CA SER A 43 -8.74 6.08 3.34
C SER A 43 -9.65 5.29 4.27
N ILE A 44 -9.69 3.99 4.01
CA ILE A 44 -10.44 3.02 4.78
C ILE A 44 -9.45 2.02 5.35
N SER A 45 -9.48 1.82 6.66
CA SER A 45 -8.60 0.86 7.33
C SER A 45 -9.38 -0.40 7.71
N VAL A 46 -8.93 -1.54 7.17
CA VAL A 46 -9.44 -2.90 7.44
C VAL A 46 -8.39 -3.63 8.27
N PHE A 47 -8.32 -3.29 9.57
CA PHE A 47 -7.28 -3.75 10.50
C PHE A 47 -7.80 -4.71 11.58
N ASP A 48 -9.02 -5.21 11.39
CA ASP A 48 -9.71 -6.04 12.36
C ASP A 48 -10.39 -7.20 11.64
N VAL A 49 -11.02 -8.09 12.41
CA VAL A 49 -11.81 -9.20 11.90
C VAL A 49 -12.93 -8.68 10.99
N ILE A 50 -13.17 -9.38 9.89
CA ILE A 50 -14.30 -9.09 9.00
C ILE A 50 -15.60 -9.55 9.68
N GLY A 51 -16.58 -8.66 9.72
CA GLY A 51 -17.79 -8.83 10.50
C GLY A 51 -17.67 -8.19 11.89
N GLN A 52 -18.27 -8.84 12.88
CA GLN A 52 -18.35 -8.32 14.24
C GLN A 52 -17.92 -9.39 15.24
N ASP A 53 -17.03 -9.03 16.15
CA ASP A 53 -16.59 -9.89 17.24
C ASP A 53 -17.59 -9.90 18.40
N TYR A 54 -17.30 -10.68 19.44
CA TYR A 54 -18.16 -10.79 20.64
C TYR A 54 -18.30 -9.48 21.43
N TRP A 55 -17.41 -8.51 21.23
CA TRP A 55 -17.40 -7.21 21.90
C TRP A 55 -18.03 -6.11 21.05
N GLY A 56 -18.42 -6.45 19.82
CA GLY A 56 -19.04 -5.55 18.89
C GLY A 56 -18.05 -4.77 18.01
N GLU A 57 -16.77 -5.10 18.09
CA GLU A 57 -15.68 -4.55 17.29
C GLU A 57 -15.51 -5.33 15.98
N GLY A 58 -14.77 -4.80 15.01
CA GLY A 58 -14.62 -5.40 13.68
C GLY A 58 -14.95 -4.47 12.50
N VAL A 59 -14.77 -5.02 11.31
CA VAL A 59 -15.00 -4.34 10.02
C VAL A 59 -16.25 -4.92 9.36
N THR A 60 -17.33 -4.15 9.38
CA THR A 60 -18.61 -4.54 8.78
C THR A 60 -18.90 -3.79 7.49
N ALA A 61 -19.72 -4.39 6.62
CA ALA A 61 -20.24 -3.77 5.41
C ALA A 61 -20.93 -2.43 5.71
N LYS A 62 -21.66 -2.34 6.83
CA LYS A 62 -22.30 -1.10 7.28
C LYS A 62 -21.30 0.03 7.52
N ARG A 63 -20.16 -0.27 8.16
CA ARG A 63 -19.10 0.71 8.44
C ARG A 63 -18.44 1.17 7.14
N ILE A 64 -18.11 0.24 6.25
CA ILE A 64 -17.53 0.54 4.94
C ILE A 64 -18.48 1.39 4.10
N ALA A 65 -19.76 1.01 3.99
CA ALA A 65 -20.76 1.80 3.26
C ALA A 65 -20.92 3.22 3.84
N GLY A 66 -20.82 3.38 5.16
CA GLY A 66 -20.81 4.70 5.80
C GLY A 66 -19.62 5.56 5.37
N ALA A 67 -18.42 4.97 5.33
CA ALA A 67 -17.21 5.65 4.88
C ALA A 67 -17.30 6.03 3.40
N LEU A 68 -17.69 5.09 2.52
CA LEU A 68 -17.81 5.33 1.08
C LEU A 68 -18.82 6.45 0.75
N ARG A 69 -19.96 6.51 1.46
CA ARG A 69 -20.93 7.61 1.31
C ARG A 69 -20.35 8.97 1.67
N THR A 70 -19.44 9.02 2.64
CA THR A 70 -18.78 10.26 3.06
C THR A 70 -17.78 10.74 2.01
N MET A 71 -17.14 9.81 1.29
CA MET A 71 -16.17 10.09 0.23
C MET A 71 -16.84 10.54 -1.09
N ASN A 72 -18.14 10.26 -1.26
CA ASN A 72 -18.99 10.81 -2.32
C ASN A 72 -18.41 10.68 -3.75
N GLY A 73 -17.87 9.50 -4.07
CA GLY A 73 -17.34 9.18 -5.40
C GLY A 73 -15.89 9.63 -5.65
N ALA A 74 -15.23 10.24 -4.66
CA ALA A 74 -13.80 10.50 -4.74
C ALA A 74 -13.00 9.19 -4.60
N ASP A 75 -11.81 9.14 -5.19
CA ASP A 75 -10.91 7.98 -5.12
C ASP A 75 -10.61 7.61 -3.66
N VAL A 76 -10.51 6.31 -3.40
CA VAL A 76 -10.35 5.75 -2.04
C VAL A 76 -9.20 4.77 -1.97
N THR A 77 -8.41 4.86 -0.89
CA THR A 77 -7.39 3.89 -0.54
C THR A 77 -7.87 2.97 0.58
N VAL A 78 -7.94 1.66 0.33
CA VAL A 78 -8.31 0.65 1.33
C VAL A 78 -7.05 -0.04 1.84
N ASN A 79 -6.66 0.22 3.09
CA ASN A 79 -5.52 -0.42 3.73
C ASN A 79 -5.98 -1.69 4.46
N ILE A 80 -5.41 -2.85 4.11
CA ILE A 80 -5.78 -4.15 4.66
C ILE A 80 -4.63 -4.72 5.49
N ASN A 81 -4.97 -5.09 6.73
CA ASN A 81 -4.17 -5.93 7.61
C ASN A 81 -5.11 -6.73 8.51
N SER A 82 -5.74 -7.77 7.94
CA SER A 82 -6.84 -8.49 8.58
C SER A 82 -6.71 -10.01 8.40
N PRO A 83 -7.03 -10.80 9.44
CA PRO A 83 -7.04 -12.26 9.37
C PRO A 83 -8.26 -12.82 8.62
N GLY A 84 -9.18 -11.96 8.16
CA GLY A 84 -10.47 -12.38 7.62
C GLY A 84 -11.55 -12.44 8.69
N GLY A 85 -12.57 -13.26 8.49
CA GLY A 85 -13.72 -13.34 9.38
C GLY A 85 -14.96 -13.86 8.65
N ASP A 86 -16.09 -13.21 8.87
CA ASP A 86 -17.36 -13.60 8.26
C ASP A 86 -17.33 -13.46 6.72
N MET A 87 -17.70 -14.54 6.04
CA MET A 87 -17.63 -14.65 4.59
C MET A 87 -18.66 -13.73 3.89
N PHE A 88 -19.86 -13.61 4.44
CA PHE A 88 -20.92 -12.81 3.83
C PHE A 88 -20.68 -11.31 4.03
N GLU A 89 -20.17 -10.90 5.18
CA GLU A 89 -19.68 -9.53 5.42
C GLU A 89 -18.52 -9.21 4.47
N GLY A 90 -17.60 -10.16 4.26
CA GLY A 90 -16.52 -10.03 3.29
C GLY A 90 -17.01 -9.81 1.86
N LEU A 91 -17.94 -10.65 1.39
CA LEU A 91 -18.57 -10.51 0.08
C LEU A 91 -19.39 -9.22 -0.06
N ALA A 92 -20.09 -8.80 1.00
CA ALA A 92 -20.83 -7.55 0.99
C ALA A 92 -19.88 -6.35 0.85
N ILE A 93 -18.77 -6.34 1.58
CA ILE A 93 -17.73 -5.31 1.45
C ILE A 93 -17.11 -5.33 0.05
N TYR A 94 -16.77 -6.51 -0.48
CA TYR A 94 -16.25 -6.67 -1.85
C TYR A 94 -17.20 -6.02 -2.87
N ASN A 95 -18.49 -6.35 -2.81
CA ASN A 95 -19.48 -5.81 -3.74
C ASN A 95 -19.68 -4.29 -3.59
N LEU A 96 -19.69 -3.77 -2.35
CA LEU A 96 -19.78 -2.33 -2.08
C LEU A 96 -18.60 -1.56 -2.69
N LEU A 97 -17.39 -2.13 -2.62
CA LEU A 97 -16.20 -1.53 -3.22
C LEU A 97 -16.25 -1.62 -4.75
N ARG A 98 -16.70 -2.75 -5.31
CA ARG A 98 -16.85 -2.92 -6.77
C ARG A 98 -17.93 -2.02 -7.39
N GLU A 99 -18.97 -1.66 -6.65
CA GLU A 99 -20.04 -0.74 -7.08
C GLU A 99 -19.63 0.74 -6.94
N TYR A 100 -18.58 1.02 -6.17
CA TYR A 100 -18.15 2.39 -5.90
C TYR A 100 -17.66 3.10 -7.17
N GLN A 101 -18.06 4.37 -7.35
CA GLN A 101 -17.77 5.13 -8.57
C GLN A 101 -16.34 5.65 -8.66
N GLY A 102 -15.72 5.94 -7.50
CA GLY A 102 -14.34 6.39 -7.44
C GLY A 102 -13.37 5.23 -7.58
N ARG A 103 -12.12 5.52 -7.95
CA ARG A 103 -11.08 4.48 -8.05
C ARG A 103 -10.77 3.91 -6.68
N VAL A 104 -10.79 2.58 -6.55
CA VAL A 104 -10.46 1.85 -5.32
C VAL A 104 -9.03 1.31 -5.41
N THR A 105 -8.10 1.91 -4.66
CA THR A 105 -6.74 1.37 -4.48
C THR A 105 -6.66 0.57 -3.19
N VAL A 106 -6.47 -0.74 -3.29
CA VAL A 106 -6.23 -1.62 -2.14
C VAL A 106 -4.73 -1.71 -1.84
N LYS A 107 -4.36 -1.61 -0.57
CA LYS A 107 -3.00 -1.76 -0.08
C LYS A 107 -2.95 -2.83 1.01
N ILE A 108 -2.32 -3.97 0.72
CA ILE A 108 -2.11 -5.05 1.68
C ILE A 108 -0.80 -4.77 2.43
N LEU A 109 -0.93 -4.38 3.70
CA LEU A 109 0.20 -3.90 4.50
C LEU A 109 0.97 -5.02 5.19
N GLY A 110 0.24 -6.03 5.69
CA GLY A 110 0.80 -7.16 6.43
C GLY A 110 0.17 -8.47 5.99
N ILE A 111 -1.13 -8.64 6.26
CA ILE A 111 -1.87 -9.81 5.81
C ILE A 111 -3.26 -9.44 5.30
N ALA A 112 -3.68 -10.07 4.22
CA ALA A 112 -5.08 -10.17 3.82
C ALA A 112 -5.42 -11.65 3.74
N ALA A 113 -6.04 -12.20 4.78
CA ALA A 113 -6.37 -13.61 4.87
C ALA A 113 -7.88 -13.86 4.76
N SER A 114 -8.26 -14.99 4.15
CA SER A 114 -9.65 -15.46 4.09
C SER A 114 -10.62 -14.38 3.56
N ALA A 115 -11.68 -14.01 4.29
CA ALA A 115 -12.61 -12.97 3.84
C ALA A 115 -11.92 -11.62 3.49
N ALA A 116 -10.77 -11.31 4.10
CA ALA A 116 -10.02 -10.10 3.77
C ALA A 116 -9.26 -10.20 2.44
N SER A 117 -8.82 -11.40 2.02
CA SER A 117 -8.26 -11.57 0.67
C SER A 117 -9.32 -11.41 -0.40
N ILE A 118 -10.56 -11.84 -0.15
CA ILE A 118 -11.70 -11.54 -1.03
C ILE A 118 -11.91 -10.03 -1.17
N ILE A 119 -11.97 -9.29 -0.06
CA ILE A 119 -12.08 -7.82 -0.08
C ILE A 119 -10.94 -7.20 -0.89
N ALA A 120 -9.72 -7.72 -0.76
CA ALA A 120 -8.58 -7.21 -1.49
C ALA A 120 -8.75 -7.29 -3.01
N MET A 121 -9.42 -8.33 -3.52
CA MET A 121 -9.69 -8.49 -4.95
C MET A 121 -10.70 -7.47 -5.50
N ALA A 122 -11.34 -6.66 -4.66
CA ALA A 122 -12.28 -5.62 -5.09
C ALA A 122 -11.60 -4.37 -5.66
N GLY A 123 -10.30 -4.18 -5.41
CA GLY A 123 -9.56 -2.99 -5.84
C GLY A 123 -9.43 -2.90 -7.36
N ASP A 124 -9.59 -1.69 -7.91
CA ASP A 124 -9.16 -1.41 -9.29
C ASP A 124 -7.64 -1.51 -9.41
N GLU A 125 -6.94 -1.18 -8.32
CA GLU A 125 -5.50 -1.39 -8.16
C GLU A 125 -5.22 -2.07 -6.81
N VAL A 126 -4.43 -3.13 -6.82
CA VAL A 126 -4.05 -3.90 -5.63
C VAL A 126 -2.54 -3.84 -5.48
N GLN A 127 -2.08 -3.21 -4.41
CA GLN A 127 -0.68 -3.13 -4.03
C GLN A 127 -0.42 -3.98 -2.80
N ILE A 128 0.70 -4.68 -2.75
CA ILE A 128 1.07 -5.55 -1.63
C ILE A 128 2.47 -5.24 -1.11
N GLY A 129 2.65 -5.21 0.21
CA GLY A 129 3.98 -5.06 0.80
C GLY A 129 4.89 -6.22 0.45
N ARG A 130 6.20 -5.98 0.30
CA ARG A 130 7.17 -7.03 -0.05
C ARG A 130 7.17 -8.19 0.95
N GLY A 131 7.01 -7.88 2.23
CA GLY A 131 6.91 -8.86 3.33
C GLY A 131 5.47 -9.20 3.72
N ALA A 132 4.48 -8.77 2.93
CA ALA A 132 3.07 -9.04 3.20
C ALA A 132 2.60 -10.32 2.50
N PHE A 133 1.47 -10.84 2.96
CA PHE A 133 0.90 -12.09 2.49
C PHE A 133 -0.58 -11.96 2.14
N LEU A 134 -0.97 -12.62 1.05
CA LEU A 134 -2.35 -13.05 0.82
C LEU A 134 -2.49 -14.48 1.32
N MET A 135 -3.55 -14.78 2.05
CA MET A 135 -3.89 -16.15 2.41
C MET A 135 -5.27 -16.49 1.88
N ILE A 136 -5.35 -17.57 1.10
CA ILE A 136 -6.60 -18.05 0.49
C ILE A 136 -6.84 -19.49 0.90
N HIS A 137 -8.10 -19.80 1.23
CA HIS A 137 -8.55 -21.13 1.64
C HIS A 137 -10.05 -21.29 1.41
N ASN A 138 -10.54 -22.53 1.54
CA ASN A 138 -11.96 -22.85 1.48
C ASN A 138 -12.74 -22.27 2.66
N CYS A 139 -14.05 -22.14 2.50
CA CYS A 139 -14.96 -21.80 3.57
C CYS A 139 -14.94 -22.91 4.62
N TRP A 140 -14.91 -22.52 5.88
CA TRP A 140 -15.00 -23.46 6.99
C TRP A 140 -16.05 -23.00 7.99
N VAL A 141 -16.63 -23.97 8.69
CA VAL A 141 -17.57 -23.74 9.77
C VAL A 141 -17.26 -24.69 10.92
N VAL A 142 -17.68 -24.30 12.13
CA VAL A 142 -17.73 -25.24 13.26
C VAL A 142 -19.11 -25.90 13.26
N SER A 143 -19.13 -27.24 13.18
CA SER A 143 -20.37 -28.01 13.20
C SER A 143 -20.27 -29.21 14.15
N MET A 144 -21.42 -29.68 14.65
CA MET A 144 -21.52 -30.87 15.48
C MET A 144 -22.73 -31.69 15.03
N GLY A 145 -22.50 -32.95 14.68
CA GLY A 145 -23.54 -33.82 14.12
C GLY A 145 -23.03 -35.22 13.84
N ASN A 146 -23.84 -36.00 13.14
CA ASN A 146 -23.51 -37.35 12.69
C ASN A 146 -22.97 -37.35 11.25
N ARG A 147 -22.63 -38.54 10.73
CA ARG A 147 -22.04 -38.69 9.39
C ARG A 147 -22.88 -38.11 8.24
N HIS A 148 -24.22 -38.12 8.36
CA HIS A 148 -25.12 -37.55 7.34
C HIS A 148 -25.10 -36.02 7.37
N ASP A 149 -25.00 -35.44 8.57
CA ASP A 149 -24.89 -33.99 8.74
C ASP A 149 -23.58 -33.48 8.12
N PHE A 150 -22.46 -34.20 8.34
CA PHE A 150 -21.16 -33.82 7.76
C PHE A 150 -21.08 -34.01 6.24
N ALA A 151 -21.69 -35.07 5.69
CA ALA A 151 -21.77 -35.24 4.23
C ALA A 151 -22.58 -34.10 3.58
N SER A 152 -23.75 -33.80 4.16
CA SER A 152 -24.60 -32.69 3.68
C SER A 152 -23.91 -31.34 3.86
N LEU A 153 -23.13 -31.16 4.92
CA LEU A 153 -22.38 -29.94 5.16
C LEU A 153 -21.28 -29.72 4.10
N SER A 154 -20.57 -30.78 3.70
CA SER A 154 -19.57 -30.69 2.63
C SER A 154 -20.18 -30.21 1.32
N GLU A 155 -21.33 -30.78 0.92
CA GLU A 155 -22.07 -30.36 -0.27
C GLU A 155 -22.62 -28.93 -0.13
N TYR A 156 -22.98 -28.52 1.10
CA TYR A 156 -23.47 -27.17 1.38
C TYR A 156 -22.37 -26.10 1.28
N LEU A 157 -21.12 -26.45 1.55
CA LEU A 157 -20.00 -25.50 1.49
C LEU A 157 -19.49 -25.25 0.06
N GLU A 158 -19.63 -26.24 -0.83
CA GLU A 158 -19.12 -26.20 -2.20
C GLU A 158 -19.55 -24.93 -3.00
N PRO A 159 -20.81 -24.46 -2.96
CA PRO A 159 -21.20 -23.24 -3.66
C PRO A 159 -20.48 -21.98 -3.16
N PHE A 160 -20.12 -21.92 -1.87
CA PHE A 160 -19.39 -20.79 -1.31
C PHE A 160 -17.91 -20.82 -1.71
N ASP A 161 -17.32 -22.01 -1.76
CA ASP A 161 -15.96 -22.20 -2.28
C ASP A 161 -15.88 -21.80 -3.75
N ASN A 162 -16.85 -22.22 -4.56
CA ASN A 162 -16.94 -21.85 -5.97
C ASN A 162 -17.09 -20.33 -6.16
N ALA A 163 -17.90 -19.67 -5.33
CA ALA A 163 -18.06 -18.22 -5.39
C ALA A 163 -16.76 -17.46 -5.07
N MET A 164 -15.98 -17.95 -4.09
CA MET A 164 -14.67 -17.37 -3.79
C MET A 164 -13.66 -17.67 -4.89
N ALA A 165 -13.66 -18.89 -5.44
CA ALA A 165 -12.77 -19.30 -6.50
C ALA A 165 -12.98 -18.46 -7.77
N ASP A 166 -14.23 -18.18 -8.14
CA ASP A 166 -14.59 -17.30 -9.26
C ASP A 166 -13.98 -15.89 -9.11
N ILE A 167 -14.06 -15.30 -7.91
CA ILE A 167 -13.47 -13.98 -7.64
C ILE A 167 -11.95 -13.99 -7.84
N TYR A 168 -11.25 -15.00 -7.31
CA TYR A 168 -9.80 -15.10 -7.48
C TYR A 168 -9.41 -15.39 -8.93
N ALA A 169 -10.16 -16.25 -9.63
CA ALA A 169 -9.93 -16.57 -11.04
C ALA A 169 -10.13 -15.33 -11.91
N ALA A 170 -11.23 -14.59 -11.69
CA ALA A 170 -11.52 -13.35 -12.40
C ALA A 170 -10.43 -12.28 -12.18
N ARG A 171 -9.86 -12.21 -10.97
CA ARG A 171 -8.80 -11.25 -10.66
C ARG A 171 -7.45 -11.65 -11.27
N SER A 172 -7.05 -12.90 -11.04
CA SER A 172 -5.71 -13.40 -11.41
C SER A 172 -5.58 -13.79 -12.88
N GLY A 173 -6.68 -14.10 -13.55
CA GLY A 173 -6.68 -14.75 -14.86
C GLY A 173 -6.24 -16.21 -14.84
N MET A 174 -6.02 -16.80 -13.66
CA MET A 174 -5.76 -18.24 -13.52
C MET A 174 -7.06 -19.04 -13.72
N ASP A 175 -6.93 -20.29 -14.14
CA ASP A 175 -8.07 -21.18 -14.24
C ASP A 175 -8.61 -21.56 -12.85
N GLU A 176 -9.93 -21.77 -12.76
CA GLU A 176 -10.60 -22.13 -11.51
C GLU A 176 -9.98 -23.38 -10.85
N THR A 177 -9.52 -24.36 -11.63
CA THR A 177 -8.94 -25.59 -11.06
C THR A 177 -7.62 -25.34 -10.33
N THR A 178 -6.84 -24.38 -10.80
CA THR A 178 -5.63 -23.91 -10.13
C THR A 178 -5.98 -23.16 -8.85
N ILE A 179 -7.00 -22.30 -8.89
CA ILE A 179 -7.49 -21.59 -7.71
C ILE A 179 -8.00 -22.56 -6.63
N HIS A 180 -8.82 -23.54 -7.01
CA HIS A 180 -9.31 -24.56 -6.07
C HIS A 180 -8.15 -25.31 -5.39
N LYS A 181 -7.10 -25.69 -6.14
CA LYS A 181 -5.92 -26.31 -5.53
C LYS A 181 -5.21 -25.41 -4.52
N LEU A 182 -5.15 -24.11 -4.79
CA LEU A 182 -4.55 -23.16 -3.84
C LEU A 182 -5.42 -23.01 -2.58
N MET A 183 -6.74 -22.98 -2.75
CA MET A 183 -7.69 -22.90 -1.65
C MET A 183 -7.71 -24.18 -0.79
N ASP A 184 -7.69 -25.36 -1.43
CA ASP A 184 -7.58 -26.67 -0.76
C ASP A 184 -6.29 -26.79 0.07
N ALA A 185 -5.22 -26.13 -0.37
CA ALA A 185 -3.92 -26.16 0.29
C ALA A 185 -3.73 -25.11 1.39
N GLU A 186 -4.73 -24.25 1.66
CA GLU A 186 -4.61 -23.12 2.59
C GLU A 186 -3.37 -22.25 2.29
N SER A 187 -3.28 -21.78 1.04
CA SER A 187 -2.05 -21.19 0.51
C SER A 187 -1.77 -19.79 1.07
N TYR A 188 -0.55 -19.60 1.57
CA TYR A 188 0.04 -18.28 1.86
C TYR A 188 0.91 -17.83 0.68
N ILE A 189 0.54 -16.72 0.06
CA ILE A 189 1.13 -16.16 -1.15
C ILE A 189 1.83 -14.85 -0.77
N GLY A 190 3.16 -14.84 -0.85
CA GLY A 190 3.96 -13.65 -0.51
C GLY A 190 3.82 -12.54 -1.57
N GLY A 191 4.16 -11.30 -1.21
CA GLY A 191 3.95 -10.12 -2.05
C GLY A 191 4.44 -10.23 -3.50
N SER A 192 5.67 -10.68 -3.74
CA SER A 192 6.18 -10.85 -5.11
C SER A 192 5.41 -11.93 -5.88
N ASP A 193 5.12 -13.06 -5.24
CA ASP A 193 4.40 -14.17 -5.86
C ASP A 193 2.93 -13.80 -6.13
N ALA A 194 2.32 -12.97 -5.28
CA ALA A 194 0.99 -12.42 -5.52
C ALA A 194 0.95 -11.54 -6.78
N VAL A 195 2.00 -10.75 -7.02
CA VAL A 195 2.13 -9.96 -8.26
C VAL A 195 2.35 -10.87 -9.47
N GLU A 196 3.24 -11.85 -9.37
CA GLU A 196 3.51 -12.82 -10.45
C GLU A 196 2.27 -13.64 -10.83
N LYS A 197 1.42 -13.98 -9.85
CA LYS A 197 0.16 -14.70 -10.05
C LYS A 197 -1.02 -13.81 -10.43
N GLY A 198 -0.86 -12.49 -10.57
CA GLY A 198 -1.94 -11.56 -10.91
C GLY A 198 -2.96 -11.31 -9.78
N LEU A 199 -2.68 -11.76 -8.56
CA LEU A 199 -3.51 -11.47 -7.39
C LEU A 199 -3.24 -10.06 -6.83
N ALA A 200 -2.11 -9.45 -7.19
CA ALA A 200 -1.79 -8.05 -6.96
C ALA A 200 -1.19 -7.44 -8.24
N ASP A 201 -1.29 -6.13 -8.40
CA ASP A 201 -0.74 -5.42 -9.58
C ASP A 201 0.72 -5.02 -9.38
N SER A 202 1.09 -4.64 -8.15
CA SER A 202 2.44 -4.18 -7.85
C SER A 202 2.78 -4.30 -6.36
N LEU A 203 4.06 -4.15 -6.06
CA LEU A 203 4.50 -3.94 -4.68
C LEU A 203 4.18 -2.51 -4.23
N LEU A 204 4.03 -2.30 -2.92
CA LEU A 204 3.93 -0.95 -2.35
C LEU A 204 5.11 -0.07 -2.79
N SER A 205 4.86 1.24 -2.95
CA SER A 205 5.84 2.18 -3.52
C SER A 205 7.19 2.20 -2.80
N ALA A 206 7.22 2.05 -1.47
CA ALA A 206 8.45 1.97 -0.69
C ALA A 206 9.31 0.74 -1.03
N ASP A 207 8.68 -0.33 -1.51
CA ASP A 207 9.33 -1.57 -1.90
C ASP A 207 9.55 -1.67 -3.42
N SER A 208 8.93 -0.79 -4.21
CA SER A 208 9.10 -0.77 -5.66
C SER A 208 10.54 -0.38 -6.00
N VAL A 209 11.26 -1.28 -6.69
CA VAL A 209 12.57 -0.96 -7.24
C VAL A 209 12.31 -0.10 -8.47
N ILE A 210 12.44 1.22 -8.33
CA ILE A 210 12.43 2.12 -9.47
C ILE A 210 13.75 1.92 -10.22
N ASP A 211 13.77 0.98 -11.17
CA ASP A 211 14.85 0.89 -12.14
C ASP A 211 14.75 2.09 -13.08
N GLY A 212 15.41 3.18 -12.71
CA GLY A 212 15.53 4.37 -13.57
C GLY A 212 15.06 5.65 -12.90
N ASP A 213 15.86 6.19 -11.99
CA ASP A 213 15.93 7.65 -11.89
C ASP A 213 16.55 8.13 -13.22
N ASP A 214 15.72 8.59 -14.15
CA ASP A 214 16.13 9.28 -15.38
C ASP A 214 16.17 10.81 -15.17
N SER A 215 16.23 11.26 -13.91
CA SER A 215 16.50 12.67 -13.65
C SER A 215 17.82 13.10 -14.31
N PRO A 216 17.93 14.38 -14.71
CA PRO A 216 19.18 14.93 -15.21
C PRO A 216 20.36 14.67 -14.25
N ALA A 217 20.11 14.62 -12.94
CA ALA A 217 21.11 14.30 -11.94
C ALA A 217 21.59 12.84 -12.00
N ALA A 218 20.67 11.89 -12.18
CA ALA A 218 21.03 10.48 -12.33
C ALA A 218 21.68 10.14 -13.68
N ALA A 219 21.26 10.80 -14.76
CA ALA A 219 21.93 10.72 -16.06
C ALA A 219 23.39 11.21 -15.97
N LEU A 220 23.65 12.34 -15.29
CA LEU A 220 24.99 12.85 -15.06
C LEU A 220 25.86 11.93 -14.19
N ARG A 221 25.26 11.26 -13.18
CA ARG A 221 25.98 10.25 -12.37
C ARG A 221 26.35 9.01 -13.18
N LYS A 222 25.45 8.53 -14.05
CA LYS A 222 25.74 7.43 -14.98
C LYS A 222 26.89 7.81 -15.93
N LEU A 223 26.87 9.04 -16.46
CA LEU A 223 27.94 9.60 -17.31
C LEU A 223 29.30 9.70 -16.58
N ASP A 224 29.34 10.21 -15.34
CA ASP A 224 30.57 10.26 -14.54
C ASP A 224 31.12 8.86 -14.28
N ALA A 225 30.25 7.89 -13.99
CA ALA A 225 30.64 6.51 -13.76
C ALA A 225 31.22 5.85 -15.02
N LEU A 226 30.66 6.13 -16.20
CA LEU A 226 31.19 5.63 -17.48
C LEU A 226 32.56 6.25 -17.80
N LEU A 227 32.71 7.57 -17.64
CA LEU A 227 33.99 8.26 -17.83
C LEU A 227 35.05 7.84 -16.79
N ALA A 228 34.64 7.46 -15.58
CA ALA A 228 35.55 6.93 -14.58
C ALA A 228 36.08 5.54 -14.97
N LYS A 229 35.24 4.69 -15.58
CA LYS A 229 35.64 3.37 -16.09
C LYS A 229 36.66 3.46 -17.23
N THR A 230 36.67 4.56 -18.00
CA THR A 230 37.66 4.83 -19.05
C THR A 230 38.95 5.49 -18.51
N ASN A 231 39.18 5.47 -17.19
CA ASN A 231 40.34 6.10 -16.52
C ASN A 231 40.48 7.61 -16.75
N THR A 232 39.40 8.31 -17.14
CA THR A 232 39.45 9.77 -17.29
C THR A 232 39.62 10.43 -15.91
N PRO A 233 40.62 11.30 -15.70
CA PRO A 233 40.87 11.96 -14.42
C PRO A 233 39.64 12.73 -13.90
N ARG A 234 39.39 12.69 -12.60
CA ARG A 234 38.23 13.32 -11.94
C ARG A 234 38.06 14.81 -12.27
N SER A 235 39.17 15.54 -12.44
CA SER A 235 39.16 16.96 -12.84
C SER A 235 38.56 17.18 -14.23
N GLU A 236 38.90 16.30 -15.17
CA GLU A 236 38.44 16.35 -16.56
C GLU A 236 36.97 15.92 -16.67
N ARG A 237 36.57 14.86 -15.96
CA ARG A 237 35.15 14.44 -15.89
C ARG A 237 34.25 15.56 -15.37
N ARG A 238 34.65 16.25 -14.31
CA ARG A 238 33.92 17.41 -13.75
C ARG A 238 33.85 18.59 -14.70
N LYS A 239 34.91 18.81 -15.49
CA LYS A 239 34.94 19.86 -16.52
C LYS A 239 33.95 19.55 -17.64
N LEU A 240 33.92 18.30 -18.12
CA LEU A 240 33.00 17.83 -19.16
C LEU A 240 31.54 17.88 -18.71
N ILE A 241 31.25 17.39 -17.50
CA ILE A 241 29.90 17.41 -16.92
C ILE A 241 29.41 18.85 -16.73
N LYS A 242 30.28 19.76 -16.27
CA LYS A 242 29.95 21.19 -16.11
C LYS A 242 29.75 21.91 -17.45
N ALA A 243 30.47 21.50 -18.49
CA ALA A 243 30.26 22.02 -19.84
C ALA A 243 28.92 21.56 -20.42
N LEU A 244 28.52 20.30 -20.16
CA LEU A 244 27.23 19.75 -20.57
C LEU A 244 26.05 20.37 -19.83
N SER A 245 26.20 20.70 -18.55
CA SER A 245 25.11 21.22 -17.73
C SER A 245 24.82 22.71 -17.95
N GLY A 246 25.50 23.37 -18.89
CA GLY A 246 25.14 24.68 -19.44
C GLY A 246 24.54 25.70 -18.47
N GLY A 247 25.30 26.18 -17.49
CA GLY A 247 24.86 27.24 -16.58
C GLY A 247 24.35 26.75 -15.21
N THR A 248 24.34 27.65 -14.23
CA THR A 248 24.03 27.41 -12.82
C THR A 248 22.72 26.65 -12.60
N PRO A 249 22.62 25.79 -11.56
CA PRO A 249 21.40 25.01 -11.32
C PRO A 249 20.21 25.96 -11.14
N SER A 250 19.16 25.78 -11.93
CA SER A 250 17.87 26.40 -11.63
C SER A 250 17.28 25.72 -10.39
N ALA A 251 16.94 26.50 -9.38
CA ALA A 251 16.34 26.06 -8.12
C ALA A 251 14.80 26.16 -8.15
N THR A 252 14.17 25.83 -9.28
CA THR A 252 12.70 25.85 -9.38
C THR A 252 12.20 24.67 -10.21
N SER A 253 11.21 23.94 -9.68
CA SER A 253 10.51 22.83 -10.33
C SER A 253 9.25 23.26 -11.11
N ASN A 254 9.10 24.55 -11.47
CA ASN A 254 7.85 25.10 -12.01
C ASN A 254 7.94 25.40 -13.52
N PRO A 255 6.90 25.18 -14.35
CA PRO A 255 6.99 25.28 -15.81
C PRO A 255 6.95 26.72 -16.38
N ASP A 256 6.65 27.74 -15.57
CA ASP A 256 6.43 29.13 -16.05
C ASP A 256 7.62 30.09 -15.83
N GLY A 257 8.84 29.55 -15.70
CA GLY A 257 10.06 30.35 -15.66
C GLY A 257 10.54 30.72 -17.07
N MET A 258 10.68 32.02 -17.34
CA MET A 258 11.21 32.62 -18.58
C MET A 258 12.39 31.80 -19.17
N PRO A 259 12.42 31.51 -20.49
CA PRO A 259 13.45 30.66 -21.05
C PRO A 259 14.83 31.32 -20.88
N SER A 260 15.68 30.65 -20.12
CA SER A 260 17.10 30.94 -20.03
C SER A 260 17.70 30.99 -21.43
N ALA A 261 18.53 32.01 -21.67
CA ALA A 261 19.23 32.21 -22.93
C ALA A 261 20.11 30.98 -23.25
N ALA A 262 19.62 30.11 -24.14
CA ALA A 262 20.41 29.07 -24.75
C ALA A 262 21.53 29.73 -25.59
N THR A 263 22.71 29.89 -24.99
CA THR A 263 23.92 30.10 -25.80
C THR A 263 24.18 28.79 -26.49
N GLN A 264 24.06 28.75 -27.82
CA GLN A 264 24.37 27.55 -28.59
C GLN A 264 25.76 27.04 -28.18
N PRO A 265 25.93 25.72 -27.96
CA PRO A 265 27.22 25.17 -27.58
C PRO A 265 28.25 25.56 -28.63
N SER A 266 29.41 26.06 -28.18
CA SER A 266 30.42 26.56 -29.11
C SER A 266 30.86 25.43 -30.07
N PRO A 267 31.06 25.72 -31.37
CA PRO A 267 31.43 24.70 -32.36
C PRO A 267 32.68 23.90 -31.97
N GLU A 268 33.60 24.53 -31.24
CA GLU A 268 34.80 23.88 -30.70
C GLU A 268 34.48 22.81 -29.66
N THR A 269 33.46 23.02 -28.83
CA THR A 269 33.02 22.05 -27.82
C THR A 269 32.36 20.84 -28.47
N LEU A 270 31.57 21.05 -29.54
CA LEU A 270 30.98 19.96 -30.33
C LEU A 270 32.06 19.15 -31.05
N ALA A 271 33.09 19.81 -31.61
CA ALA A 271 34.21 19.12 -32.25
C ALA A 271 35.03 18.28 -31.27
N GLN A 272 35.27 18.78 -30.05
CA GLN A 272 35.97 18.02 -29.00
C GLN A 272 35.17 16.81 -28.51
N LEU A 273 33.85 16.92 -28.43
CA LEU A 273 32.97 15.81 -28.07
C LEU A 273 32.92 14.74 -29.18
N GLY A 274 32.87 15.16 -30.45
CA GLY A 274 32.97 14.27 -31.60
C GLY A 274 34.28 13.48 -31.60
N ALA A 275 35.41 14.15 -31.39
CA ALA A 275 36.72 13.49 -31.32
C ALA A 275 36.83 12.49 -30.15
N ALA A 276 36.20 12.78 -29.01
CA ALA A 276 36.16 11.87 -27.87
C ALA A 276 35.28 10.62 -28.14
N LEU A 277 34.16 10.79 -28.85
CA LEU A 277 33.28 9.71 -29.28
C LEU A 277 33.91 8.83 -30.37
N ASP A 278 34.66 9.42 -31.31
CA ASP A 278 35.40 8.66 -32.33
C ASP A 278 36.56 7.86 -31.72
N GLY A 279 37.17 8.37 -30.64
CA GLY A 279 38.14 7.62 -29.83
C GLY A 279 37.53 6.40 -29.15
N LEU A 280 36.27 6.50 -28.69
CA LEU A 280 35.50 5.37 -28.13
C LEU A 280 35.17 4.32 -29.19
N ALA A 281 34.78 4.72 -30.40
CA ALA A 281 34.47 3.79 -31.50
C ALA A 281 35.70 2.98 -31.95
N ASN A 282 36.90 3.58 -31.88
CA ASN A 282 38.15 2.91 -32.25
C ASN A 282 38.76 2.05 -31.13
N ALA A 283 38.37 2.25 -29.87
CA ALA A 283 38.82 1.43 -28.74
C ALA A 283 37.99 0.13 -28.53
N CYS A 284 36.89 -0.02 -29.27
CA CYS A 284 36.02 -1.20 -29.25
C CYS A 284 36.22 -2.16 -30.44
N LYS A 285 37.29 -2.00 -31.23
CA LYS A 285 37.82 -3.03 -32.15
C LYS A 285 39.07 -3.66 -31.55
#